data_AF-A0A3B8UER6-F1
#
_entry.id   AF-A0A3B8UER6-F1
#
_cell.length_a   1.000
_cell.length_b   1.000
_cell.length_c   1.000
_cell.angle_alpha   90.00
_cell.angle_beta   90.00
_cell.angle_gamma   90.00
#
_symmetry.space_group_name_H-M   'P 1'
#
loop_
_entity.id
_entity.type
_entity.pdbx_description
1 polymer ?
#
loop_
_entity_poly.entity_id
_entity_poly.type
_entity_poly.pdbx_seq_one_letter_code
_entity_poly.pdbx_strand_id
1 'polypeptide(L)' 'MFGLEKKEPEKFTFDLEKIVKESPKRKAEMLAKIGAHIQELKNMLREGANEKDFEKLGVLLNGYMALQKVLNKITA' A
#
# COMPACT_ATOMS: atom_id res chain seq x y z
N MET A 1 -22.73 -37.49 18.22
CA MET A 1 -21.27 -37.36 18.05
C MET A 1 -20.94 -35.87 17.98
N PHE A 2 -20.07 -35.39 18.85
CA PHE A 2 -19.70 -33.97 18.93
C PHE A 2 -18.96 -33.56 17.64
N GLY A 3 -19.62 -32.73 16.83
CA GLY A 3 -19.02 -32.05 15.68
C GLY A 3 -18.09 -30.95 16.16
N LEU A 4 -16.84 -31.31 16.41
CA LEU A 4 -15.77 -30.33 16.53
C LEU A 4 -15.41 -29.88 15.11
N GLU A 5 -16.06 -28.82 14.65
CA GLU A 5 -15.61 -28.07 13.48
C GLU A 5 -14.16 -27.64 13.75
N LYS A 6 -13.21 -28.30 13.06
CA LYS A 6 -11.82 -27.86 13.02
C LYS A 6 -11.82 -26.46 12.41
N LYS A 7 -11.73 -25.43 13.26
CA LYS A 7 -11.36 -24.09 12.79
C LYS A 7 -10.06 -24.24 12.01
N GLU A 8 -10.11 -23.94 10.72
CA GLU A 8 -8.91 -23.91 9.91
C GLU A 8 -7.89 -22.99 10.61
N PRO A 9 -6.62 -23.41 10.71
CA PRO A 9 -5.61 -22.58 11.35
C PRO A 9 -5.58 -21.22 10.64
N GLU A 10 -5.73 -20.15 11.41
CA GLU A 10 -5.68 -18.79 10.86
C GLU A 10 -4.36 -18.63 10.09
N LYS A 11 -4.49 -18.34 8.79
CA LYS A 11 -3.33 -18.06 7.95
C LYS A 11 -2.60 -16.86 8.54
N PHE A 12 -1.28 -16.96 8.64
CA PHE A 12 -0.44 -15.86 9.08
C PHE A 12 -0.84 -14.59 8.33
N THR A 13 -1.21 -13.56 9.07
CA THR A 13 -1.70 -12.29 8.54
C THR A 13 -0.78 -11.19 9.04
N PHE A 14 -0.25 -10.40 8.12
CA PHE A 14 0.59 -9.27 8.48
C PHE A 14 -0.24 -8.17 9.16
N ASP A 15 0.37 -7.37 10.02
CA ASP A 15 -0.33 -6.29 10.73
C ASP A 15 -0.98 -5.29 9.77
N LEU A 16 -0.32 -5.00 8.64
CA LEU A 16 -0.89 -4.16 7.59
C LEU A 16 -2.17 -4.76 6.99
N GLU A 17 -2.18 -6.08 6.74
CA GLU A 17 -3.35 -6.76 6.19
C GLU A 17 -4.51 -6.76 7.20
N LYS A 18 -4.22 -6.94 8.50
CA LYS A 18 -5.23 -6.82 9.57
C LYS A 18 -5.84 -5.43 9.58
N ILE A 19 -5.01 -4.38 9.65
CA ILE A 19 -5.48 -2.98 9.67
C ILE A 19 -6.35 -2.64 8.46
N VAL A 20 -5.96 -3.12 7.27
CA VAL A 20 -6.66 -2.86 6.02
C VAL A 20 -7.98 -3.63 5.92
N LYS A 21 -8.02 -4.88 6.40
CA LYS A 21 -9.24 -5.71 6.44
C LYS A 21 -10.24 -5.23 7.50
N GLU A 22 -9.75 -4.79 8.65
CA GLU A 22 -10.59 -4.31 9.76
C GLU A 22 -11.32 -3.00 9.44
N SER A 23 -10.75 -2.15 8.58
CA SER A 23 -11.34 -0.86 8.25
C SER A 23 -11.15 -0.47 6.78
N PRO A 24 -12.20 -0.64 5.94
CA PRO A 24 -12.21 -0.16 4.56
C PRO A 24 -11.92 1.35 4.46
N LYS A 25 -12.31 2.13 5.46
CA LYS A 25 -12.02 3.57 5.54
C LYS A 25 -10.52 3.84 5.66
N ARG A 26 -9.79 3.11 6.51
CA ARG A 26 -8.33 3.24 6.62
C ARG A 26 -7.64 2.90 5.30
N LYS A 27 -8.09 1.85 4.60
CA LYS A 27 -7.59 1.53 3.25
C LYS A 27 -7.73 2.71 2.30
N ALA A 28 -8.91 3.32 2.25
CA ALA A 28 -9.18 4.48 1.39
C ALA A 28 -8.32 5.69 1.75
N GLU A 29 -8.15 6.00 3.05
CA GLU A 29 -7.29 7.09 3.53
C GLU A 29 -5.81 6.88 3.15
N MET A 30 -5.31 5.65 3.29
CA MET A 30 -3.94 5.30 2.88
C MET A 30 -3.77 5.44 1.36
N LEU A 31 -4.71 4.93 0.57
CA LEU A 31 -4.68 5.06 -0.88
C LEU A 31 -4.73 6.53 -1.34
N ALA A 32 -5.52 7.38 -0.68
CA ALA A 32 -5.60 8.80 -0.97
C ALA A 32 -4.25 9.51 -0.70
N LYS A 33 -3.62 9.24 0.45
CA LYS A 33 -2.29 9.78 0.78
C LYS A 33 -1.22 9.32 -0.21
N ILE A 34 -1.20 8.02 -0.53
CA ILE A 34 -0.27 7.47 -1.51
C ILE A 34 -0.47 8.10 -2.89
N GLY A 35 -1.72 8.29 -3.31
CA GLY A 35 -2.05 8.97 -4.57
C GLY A 35 -1.53 10.41 -4.62
N ALA A 36 -1.69 11.16 -3.51
CA ALA A 36 -1.17 12.52 -3.40
C ALA A 36 0.36 12.55 -3.55
N HIS A 37 1.09 11.68 -2.83
CA HIS A 37 2.55 11.61 -2.93
C HIS A 37 3.04 11.17 -4.32
N ILE A 38 2.35 10.23 -4.97
CA ILE A 38 2.68 9.84 -6.35
C ILE A 38 2.57 11.06 -7.29
N GLN A 39 1.53 11.87 -7.12
CA GLN A 39 1.32 13.04 -7.96
C GLN A 39 2.37 14.13 -7.69
N GLU A 40 2.69 14.36 -6.42
CA GLU A 40 3.75 15.28 -5.98
C GLU A 40 5.11 14.88 -6.56
N LEU A 41 5.52 13.61 -6.41
CA LEU A 41 6.76 13.09 -6.95
C LEU A 41 6.83 13.20 -8.48
N LYS A 42 5.72 12.95 -9.18
CA LYS A 42 5.64 13.14 -10.64
C LYS A 42 5.83 14.60 -11.05
N ASN A 43 5.31 15.54 -10.27
CA ASN A 43 5.49 16.97 -10.55
C ASN A 43 6.96 17.37 -10.34
N MET A 44 7.57 16.97 -9.22
CA MET A 44 9.00 17.23 -8.94
C MET A 44 9.92 16.66 -10.02
N LEU A 45 9.62 15.46 -10.53
CA LEU A 45 10.37 14.86 -11.63
C LEU A 45 10.23 15.65 -12.95
N ARG A 46 9.06 16.24 -13.22
CA ARG A 46 8.83 17.08 -14.42
C ARG A 46 9.46 18.45 -14.32
N GLU A 47 9.53 19.03 -13.12
CA GLU A 47 10.12 20.35 -12.86
C GLU A 47 11.65 20.36 -13.01
N GLY A 48 12.27 19.18 -13.15
CA GLY A 48 13.68 19.03 -13.45
C GLY A 48 14.53 19.00 -12.18
N ALA A 49 14.50 17.87 -11.48
CA ALA A 49 15.45 17.59 -10.41
C ALA A 49 16.85 17.32 -11.01
N ASN A 50 17.88 17.85 -10.35
CA ASN A 50 19.28 17.44 -10.48
C ASN A 50 19.43 15.90 -10.43
N GLU A 51 20.40 15.37 -11.17
CA GLU A 51 20.55 13.92 -11.47
C GLU A 51 20.48 13.01 -10.22
N LYS A 52 21.14 13.41 -9.12
CA LYS A 52 21.11 12.68 -7.84
C LYS A 52 19.74 12.65 -7.17
N ASP A 53 18.95 13.69 -7.33
CA ASP A 53 17.60 13.76 -6.75
C ASP A 53 16.58 13.13 -7.70
N PHE A 54 16.83 13.15 -9.00
CA PHE A 54 16.02 12.42 -9.99
C PHE A 54 15.99 10.91 -9.70
N GLU A 55 17.14 10.29 -9.45
CA GLU A 55 17.20 8.86 -9.11
C GLU A 55 16.43 8.55 -7.81
N LYS A 56 16.62 9.35 -6.76
CA LYS A 56 15.92 9.18 -5.48
C LYS A 56 14.41 9.34 -5.61
N LEU A 57 13.97 10.37 -6.34
CA LEU A 57 12.56 10.61 -6.64
C LEU A 57 11.96 9.45 -7.44
N GLY A 58 12.72 8.90 -8.39
CA GLY A 58 12.33 7.70 -9.15
C GLY A 58 12.16 6.47 -8.26
N VAL A 59 13.09 6.23 -7.34
CA VAL A 59 12.98 5.12 -6.37
C VAL A 59 11.76 5.29 -5.47
N LEU A 60 11.54 6.48 -4.93
CA LEU A 60 10.37 6.78 -4.09
C LEU A 60 9.06 6.59 -4.86
N LEU A 61 8.97 7.11 -6.08
CA LEU A 61 7.79 6.97 -6.94
C LEU A 61 7.44 5.50 -7.16
N ASN A 62 8.44 4.69 -7.51
CA ASN A 62 8.26 3.25 -7.71
C ASN A 62 7.83 2.54 -6.42
N GLY A 63 8.39 2.93 -5.27
CA GLY A 63 8.00 2.40 -3.96
C GLY A 63 6.54 2.68 -3.63
N TYR A 64 6.08 3.92 -3.80
CA TYR A 64 4.68 4.28 -3.58
C TYR A 64 3.73 3.57 -4.55
N MET A 65 4.10 3.43 -5.83
CA MET A 65 3.31 2.68 -6.81
C MET A 65 3.22 1.19 -6.45
N ALA A 66 4.30 0.59 -5.95
CA ALA A 66 4.30 -0.79 -5.48
C ALA A 66 3.39 -0.96 -4.25
N LEU A 67 3.49 -0.04 -3.28
CA LEU A 67 2.63 -0.05 -2.09
C LEU A 67 1.14 0.10 -2.46
N GLN A 68 0.82 1.00 -3.40
CA GLN A 68 -0.54 1.17 -3.91
C GLN A 68 -1.08 -0.15 -4.50
N LYS A 69 -0.26 -0.84 -5.30
CA LYS A 69 -0.62 -2.14 -5.88
C LYS A 69 -0.87 -3.20 -4.80
N VAL A 70 -0.04 -3.25 -3.76
CA VAL A 70 -0.21 -4.19 -2.64
C VAL A 70 -1.52 -3.92 -1.91
N LEU A 71 -1.78 -2.67 -1.52
CA LEU A 71 -3.04 -2.31 -0.84
C LEU A 71 -4.28 -2.64 -1.67
N ASN A 72 -4.23 -2.42 -2.99
CA ASN A 72 -5.34 -2.77 -3.88
C ASN A 72 -5.61 -4.27 -3.95
N LYS A 73 -4.57 -5.11 -3.83
CA LYS A 73 -4.69 -6.58 -3.81
C LYS A 73 -5.23 -7.14 -2.50
N ILE A 74 -5.15 -6.40 -1.40
CA ILE A 74 -5.77 -6.81 -0.13
C ILE A 74 -7.28 -6.66 -0.30
N THR A 75 -7.97 -7.77 -0.58
CA THR A 75 -9.42 -7.86 -0.54
C THR A 75 -9.87 -7.94 0.92
N ALA A 76 -10.89 -7.15 1.27
CA ALA A 76 -11.59 -7.27 2.54
C ALA A 76 -12.32 -8.62 2.60
#